data_AF-A0A529K924-F1
#
_entry.id   AF-A0A529K924-F1
#
_cell.length_a   1.000
_cell.length_b   1.000
_cell.length_c   1.000
_cell.angle_alpha   90.00
_cell.angle_beta   90.00
_cell.angle_gamma   90.00
#
_symmetry.space_group_name_H-M   'P 1'
#
loop_
_entity.id
_entity.type
_entity.pdbx_description
1 polymer ?
#
loop_
_entity_poly.entity_id
_entity_poly.type
_entity_poly.pdbx_seq_one_letter_code
_entity_poly.pdbx_strand_id
1 'polypeptide(L)'
;LATIADGRRPDLVILDSIQTLWTDLADSAPGTVTQVRAAAQAMIRYAKSTGAAIVLVGHVTKEGQIAGPRVVEHMVDAVLYFEGEGGHHYRILRTVKNRFGPTDEIGVFEMSDMGLREVANPSELFLGERHAKAPGAAVFAGMEGTRPVLVEIQALVAPSSLGTPRRAVVGWDGARLSMILAVLEAHCGVRFGTHDVYLNVAGGYRIS
;
A
#
# COMPACT_ATOMS: atom_id res chain seq x y z
N LEU A 1 -13.03 -29.04 3.06
CA LEU A 1 -13.91 -29.89 2.21
C LEU A 1 -14.94 -30.64 3.03
N ALA A 2 -14.55 -31.34 4.11
CA ALA A 2 -15.47 -32.06 4.99
C ALA A 2 -16.73 -31.24 5.38
N THR A 3 -16.56 -29.96 5.72
CA THR A 3 -17.66 -29.07 6.13
C THR A 3 -18.65 -28.71 5.02
N ILE A 4 -18.22 -28.72 3.75
CA ILE A 4 -19.02 -28.24 2.60
C ILE A 4 -19.33 -29.36 1.59
N ALA A 5 -18.93 -30.59 1.91
CA ALA A 5 -19.20 -31.77 1.10
C ALA A 5 -20.66 -32.21 1.24
N ASP A 6 -21.22 -32.09 2.44
CA ASP A 6 -22.58 -32.52 2.76
C ASP A 6 -23.52 -31.31 2.74
N GLY A 7 -24.39 -31.23 1.73
CA GLY A 7 -25.43 -30.21 1.63
C GLY A 7 -25.53 -29.54 0.26
N ARG A 8 -26.24 -28.40 0.23
CA ARG A 8 -26.36 -27.59 -0.99
C ARG A 8 -25.00 -27.01 -1.33
N ARG A 9 -24.58 -27.20 -2.59
CA ARG A 9 -23.31 -26.63 -3.08
C ARG A 9 -23.33 -25.10 -2.93
N PRO A 10 -22.35 -24.51 -2.23
CA PRO A 10 -22.26 -23.06 -2.08
C PRO A 10 -21.76 -22.42 -3.38
N ASP A 11 -22.34 -21.27 -3.71
CA ASP A 11 -21.90 -20.46 -4.84
C ASP A 11 -20.60 -19.68 -4.52
N LEU A 12 -20.36 -19.40 -3.23
CA LEU A 12 -19.20 -18.70 -2.70
C LEU A 12 -18.68 -19.38 -1.42
N VAL A 13 -17.36 -19.58 -1.33
CA VAL A 13 -16.68 -20.08 -0.13
C VAL A 13 -15.58 -19.10 0.27
N ILE A 14 -15.61 -18.62 1.51
CA ILE A 14 -14.59 -17.73 2.07
C ILE A 14 -13.81 -18.49 3.14
N LEU A 15 -12.50 -18.55 2.99
CA LEU A 15 -11.59 -19.17 3.95
C LEU A 15 -10.75 -18.08 4.60
N ASP A 16 -11.08 -17.74 5.85
CA ASP A 16 -10.50 -16.61 6.60
C ASP A 16 -9.01 -16.78 6.96
N SER A 17 -8.52 -18.02 6.94
CA SER A 17 -7.09 -18.27 6.94
C SER A 17 -6.78 -19.60 6.27
N ILE A 18 -6.05 -19.55 5.17
CA ILE A 18 -5.53 -20.77 4.52
C ILE A 18 -4.52 -21.49 5.41
N GLN A 19 -3.86 -20.77 6.32
CA GLN A 19 -2.87 -21.33 7.23
C GLN A 19 -3.47 -22.24 8.31
N THR A 20 -4.78 -22.14 8.59
CA THR A 20 -5.47 -23.01 9.56
C THR A 20 -6.01 -24.29 8.92
N LEU A 21 -5.92 -24.43 7.60
CA LEU A 21 -6.31 -25.64 6.90
C LEU A 21 -5.20 -26.68 6.93
N TRP A 22 -5.61 -27.93 7.03
CA TRP A 22 -4.73 -29.09 6.95
C TRP A 22 -5.43 -30.22 6.18
N THR A 23 -4.63 -31.17 5.70
CA THR A 23 -5.09 -32.35 4.98
C THR A 23 -4.21 -33.55 5.34
N ASP A 24 -4.85 -34.71 5.53
CA ASP A 24 -4.17 -35.99 5.73
C ASP A 24 -3.43 -36.47 4.47
N LEU A 25 -3.72 -35.88 3.31
CA LEU A 25 -3.07 -36.23 2.04
C LEU A 25 -1.63 -35.74 1.94
N ALA A 26 -1.21 -34.82 2.80
CA ALA A 26 0.14 -34.29 2.84
C ALA A 26 0.84 -34.77 4.11
N ASP A 27 1.95 -35.50 3.93
CA ASP A 27 2.77 -36.00 5.05
C ASP A 27 3.67 -34.86 5.58
N SER A 28 3.05 -33.91 6.27
CA SER A 28 3.70 -32.73 6.84
C SER A 28 2.82 -32.11 7.92
N ALA A 29 3.44 -31.45 8.91
CA ALA A 29 2.71 -30.81 9.99
C ALA A 29 1.78 -29.67 9.49
N PRO A 30 0.59 -29.48 10.10
CA PRO A 30 -0.28 -28.34 9.83
C PRO A 30 0.47 -26.99 9.86
N GLY A 31 0.08 -26.06 9.00
CA GLY A 31 0.71 -24.73 8.89
C GLY A 31 2.02 -24.66 8.07
N THR A 32 2.58 -25.81 7.66
CA THR A 32 3.74 -25.85 6.74
C THR A 32 3.36 -25.43 5.31
N VAL A 33 4.37 -25.06 4.51
CA VAL A 33 4.17 -24.67 3.10
C VAL A 33 3.54 -25.78 2.29
N THR A 34 3.93 -27.03 2.56
CA THR A 34 3.38 -28.22 1.90
C THR A 34 1.89 -28.37 2.19
N GLN A 35 1.48 -28.27 3.46
CA GLN A 35 0.06 -28.30 3.85
C GLN A 35 -0.74 -27.18 3.18
N VAL A 36 -0.26 -25.93 3.23
CA VAL A 36 -0.96 -24.77 2.63
C VAL A 36 -1.14 -24.95 1.13
N ARG A 37 -0.12 -25.42 0.40
CA ARG A 37 -0.22 -25.70 -1.04
C ARG A 37 -1.19 -26.83 -1.33
N ALA A 38 -1.13 -27.92 -0.57
CA ALA A 38 -2.03 -29.07 -0.76
C ALA A 38 -3.49 -28.68 -0.52
N ALA A 39 -3.76 -27.92 0.54
CA ALA A 39 -5.07 -27.37 0.85
C ALA A 39 -5.58 -26.44 -0.25
N ALA A 40 -4.76 -25.49 -0.71
CA ALA A 40 -5.12 -24.58 -1.80
C ALA A 40 -5.45 -25.34 -3.09
N GLN A 41 -4.67 -26.35 -3.47
CA GLN A 41 -4.97 -27.19 -4.64
C GLN A 41 -6.29 -27.94 -4.50
N ALA A 42 -6.60 -28.47 -3.31
CA ALA A 42 -7.86 -29.14 -3.06
C ALA A 42 -9.04 -28.19 -3.25
N MET A 43 -8.92 -26.94 -2.76
CA MET A 43 -9.94 -25.91 -2.96
C MET A 43 -10.06 -25.49 -4.43
N ILE A 44 -8.95 -25.28 -5.15
CA ILE A 44 -8.98 -24.96 -6.58
C ILE A 44 -9.67 -26.08 -7.39
N ARG A 45 -9.39 -27.35 -7.09
CA ARG A 45 -10.09 -28.48 -7.72
C ARG A 45 -11.58 -28.46 -7.43
N TYR A 46 -11.96 -28.16 -6.20
CA TYR A 46 -13.37 -28.01 -5.82
C TYR A 46 -14.06 -26.87 -6.57
N ALA A 47 -13.43 -25.69 -6.69
CA ALA A 47 -13.96 -24.59 -7.50
C ALA A 47 -14.20 -25.03 -8.95
N LYS A 48 -13.22 -25.70 -9.57
CA LYS A 48 -13.33 -26.17 -10.95
C LYS A 48 -14.43 -27.21 -11.16
N SER A 49 -14.65 -28.11 -10.20
CA SER A 49 -15.66 -29.17 -10.32
C SER A 49 -17.08 -28.71 -9.97
N THR A 50 -17.21 -27.62 -9.21
CA THR A 50 -18.51 -27.14 -8.72
C THR A 50 -18.97 -25.83 -9.34
N GLY A 51 -18.05 -25.03 -9.88
CA GLY A 51 -18.32 -23.66 -10.32
C GLY A 51 -18.33 -22.63 -9.18
N ALA A 52 -18.04 -23.03 -7.93
CA ALA A 52 -18.04 -22.12 -6.80
C ALA A 52 -16.87 -21.11 -6.87
N ALA A 53 -17.15 -19.86 -6.48
CA ALA A 53 -16.11 -18.87 -6.22
C ALA A 53 -15.44 -19.14 -4.87
N ILE A 54 -14.11 -19.05 -4.82
CA ILE A 54 -13.36 -19.29 -3.57
C ILE A 54 -12.48 -18.09 -3.27
N VAL A 55 -12.64 -17.53 -2.07
CA VAL A 55 -11.78 -16.50 -1.50
C VAL A 55 -10.88 -17.11 -0.45
N LEU A 56 -9.57 -17.00 -0.65
CA LEU A 56 -8.55 -17.46 0.28
C LEU A 56 -7.92 -16.25 0.96
N VAL A 57 -8.05 -16.16 2.28
CA VAL A 57 -7.37 -15.15 3.08
C VAL A 57 -6.08 -15.75 3.62
N GLY A 58 -4.99 -15.01 3.48
CA GLY A 58 -3.68 -15.43 3.98
C GLY A 58 -2.95 -14.27 4.61
N HIS A 59 -2.57 -14.43 5.87
CA HIS A 59 -1.83 -13.44 6.63
C HIS A 59 -0.34 -13.45 6.28
N VAL A 60 0.25 -12.26 6.07
CA VAL A 60 1.70 -12.12 5.91
C VAL A 60 2.34 -12.07 7.30
N THR A 61 3.09 -13.11 7.66
CA THR A 61 3.82 -13.14 8.94
C THR A 61 5.21 -12.54 8.79
N LYS A 62 5.61 -11.71 9.76
CA LYS A 62 6.90 -10.99 9.76
C LYS A 62 8.14 -11.89 9.91
N GLU A 63 7.96 -13.15 10.30
CA GLU A 63 9.08 -13.99 10.78
C GLU A 63 9.37 -15.26 9.95
N GLY A 64 8.77 -15.44 8.78
CA GLY A 64 9.09 -16.57 7.89
C GLY A 64 8.76 -17.98 8.41
N GLN A 65 8.23 -18.10 9.64
CA GLN A 65 7.88 -19.36 10.29
C GLN A 65 6.55 -19.98 9.80
N ILE A 66 5.72 -19.19 9.12
CA ILE A 66 4.47 -19.69 8.53
C ILE A 66 4.53 -19.48 7.02
N ALA A 67 4.09 -20.49 6.29
CA ALA A 67 3.90 -20.43 4.86
C ALA A 67 3.03 -19.22 4.48
N GLY A 68 3.68 -18.13 4.07
CA GLY A 68 2.98 -16.91 3.72
C GLY A 68 2.07 -17.11 2.49
N PRO A 69 1.06 -16.25 2.29
CA PRO A 69 0.15 -16.30 1.13
C PRO A 69 0.89 -16.34 -0.22
N ARG A 70 2.11 -15.79 -0.26
CA ARG A 70 3.02 -15.83 -1.41
C ARG A 70 3.23 -17.22 -2.01
N VAL A 71 3.16 -18.27 -1.18
CA VAL A 71 3.40 -19.64 -1.65
C VAL A 71 2.33 -20.17 -2.60
N VAL A 72 1.14 -19.55 -2.63
CA VAL A 72 -0.01 -19.94 -3.48
C VAL A 72 -0.37 -18.92 -4.57
N GLU A 73 0.27 -17.75 -4.61
CA GLU A 73 -0.05 -16.67 -5.57
C GLU A 73 -0.01 -17.10 -7.05
N HIS A 74 0.99 -17.90 -7.40
CA HIS A 74 1.12 -18.42 -8.76
C HIS A 74 -0.01 -19.40 -9.13
N MET A 75 -0.66 -20.03 -8.15
CA MET A 75 -1.66 -21.09 -8.31
C MET A 75 -3.09 -20.55 -8.50
N VAL A 76 -3.38 -19.36 -7.96
CA VAL A 76 -4.72 -18.76 -7.95
C VAL A 76 -4.97 -17.88 -9.18
N ASP A 77 -6.24 -17.62 -9.48
CA ASP A 77 -6.61 -16.81 -10.66
C ASP A 77 -6.52 -15.30 -10.41
N ALA A 78 -6.71 -14.86 -9.16
CA ALA A 78 -6.52 -13.47 -8.75
C ALA A 78 -5.75 -13.40 -7.41
N VAL A 79 -4.95 -12.35 -7.25
CA VAL A 79 -4.19 -12.04 -6.03
C VAL A 79 -4.44 -10.58 -5.71
N LEU A 80 -4.97 -10.32 -4.51
CA LEU A 80 -5.16 -9.00 -3.97
C LEU A 80 -4.37 -8.88 -2.67
N TYR A 81 -3.71 -7.75 -2.49
CA TYR A 81 -3.04 -7.37 -1.25
C TYR A 81 -3.86 -6.31 -0.55
N PHE A 82 -4.09 -6.49 0.75
CA PHE A 82 -4.72 -5.49 1.59
C PHE A 82 -3.67 -4.92 2.55
N GLU A 83 -3.22 -3.71 2.27
CA GLU A 83 -2.06 -3.09 2.91
C GLU A 83 -2.48 -1.80 3.63
N GLY A 84 -1.79 -1.48 4.71
CA GLY A 84 -1.95 -0.21 5.42
C GLY A 84 -0.62 0.21 6.01
N GLU A 85 -0.23 1.47 5.80
CA GLU A 85 1.02 2.00 6.31
C GLU A 85 0.84 2.58 7.72
N GLY A 86 1.89 2.49 8.55
CA GLY A 86 1.86 3.04 9.90
C GLY A 86 1.81 4.57 9.87
N GLY A 87 0.66 5.13 10.26
CA GLY A 87 0.43 6.58 10.29
C GLY A 87 -0.78 7.04 9.49
N HIS A 88 -1.30 6.20 8.58
CA HIS A 88 -2.50 6.49 7.80
C HIS A 88 -3.67 5.59 8.24
N HIS A 89 -4.85 6.20 8.48
CA HIS A 89 -6.09 5.48 8.82
C HIS A 89 -6.66 4.64 7.67
N TYR A 90 -6.00 4.68 6.51
CA TYR A 90 -6.45 4.06 5.29
C TYR A 90 -5.85 2.67 5.07
N ARG A 91 -6.58 1.88 4.30
CA ARG A 91 -6.25 0.54 3.86
C ARG A 91 -6.44 0.48 2.35
N ILE A 92 -5.42 0.03 1.65
CA ILE A 92 -5.43 -0.06 0.19
C ILE A 92 -5.55 -1.53 -0.18
N LEU A 93 -6.61 -1.85 -0.91
CA LEU A 93 -6.77 -3.13 -1.59
C LEU A 93 -6.20 -2.99 -3.00
N ARG A 94 -5.15 -3.75 -3.31
CA ARG A 94 -4.45 -3.67 -4.59
C ARG A 94 -4.47 -5.02 -5.28
N THR A 95 -4.80 -5.01 -6.56
CA THR A 95 -4.69 -6.19 -7.41
C THR A 95 -3.25 -6.37 -7.89
N VAL A 96 -2.69 -7.57 -7.74
CA VAL A 96 -1.34 -7.91 -8.26
C VAL A 96 -1.41 -8.93 -9.39
N LYS A 97 -2.43 -9.77 -9.36
CA LYS A 97 -2.74 -10.73 -10.43
C LYS A 97 -4.25 -10.75 -10.59
N ASN A 98 -4.72 -10.69 -11.82
CA ASN A 98 -6.14 -10.83 -12.11
C ASN A 98 -6.31 -11.42 -13.50
N ARG A 99 -6.80 -12.66 -13.57
CA ARG A 99 -7.11 -13.30 -14.86
C ARG A 99 -8.41 -12.83 -15.48
N PHE A 100 -9.22 -12.08 -14.73
CA PHE A 100 -10.56 -11.66 -15.12
C PHE A 100 -10.67 -10.13 -15.31
N GLY A 101 -9.57 -9.39 -15.24
CA GLY A 101 -9.60 -7.93 -15.31
C GLY A 101 -8.22 -7.29 -15.15
N PRO A 102 -8.18 -5.96 -15.06
CA PRO A 102 -6.95 -5.20 -14.87
C PRO A 102 -6.28 -5.47 -13.52
N THR A 103 -4.98 -5.14 -13.45
CA THR A 103 -4.16 -5.24 -12.23
C THR A 103 -3.76 -3.87 -11.67
N ASP A 104 -4.03 -2.79 -12.39
CA ASP A 104 -3.73 -1.41 -12.00
C ASP A 104 -4.84 -0.75 -11.17
N GLU A 105 -5.94 -1.47 -10.93
CA GLU A 105 -7.02 -1.01 -10.05
C GLU A 105 -6.66 -1.07 -8.56
N ILE A 106 -7.09 -0.05 -7.83
CA ILE A 106 -6.99 0.03 -6.37
C ILE A 106 -8.36 0.34 -5.75
N GLY A 107 -8.66 -0.32 -4.64
CA GLY A 107 -9.72 0.07 -3.72
C GLY A 107 -9.11 0.77 -2.51
N VAL A 108 -9.64 1.92 -2.12
CA VAL A 108 -9.18 2.64 -0.93
C VAL A 108 -10.28 2.60 0.11
N PHE A 109 -9.90 2.20 1.32
CA PHE A 109 -10.81 2.02 2.44
C PHE A 109 -10.29 2.75 3.67
N GLU A 110 -11.19 3.14 4.55
CA GLU A 110 -10.90 3.69 5.87
C GLU A 110 -11.47 2.75 6.93
N MET A 111 -10.71 2.47 7.98
CA MET A 111 -11.22 1.70 9.11
C MET A 111 -11.95 2.63 10.07
N SER A 112 -13.27 2.48 10.15
CA SER A 112 -14.13 3.19 11.11
C SER A 112 -14.54 2.28 12.27
N ASP A 113 -15.23 2.83 13.27
CA ASP A 113 -15.79 2.06 14.38
C ASP A 113 -16.81 1.00 13.92
N MET A 114 -17.42 1.20 12.74
CA MET A 114 -18.38 0.27 12.13
C MET A 114 -17.72 -0.71 11.13
N GLY A 115 -16.40 -0.64 10.95
CA GLY A 115 -15.63 -1.45 10.00
C GLY A 115 -15.10 -0.67 8.81
N LEU A 116 -14.78 -1.39 7.73
CA LEU A 116 -14.18 -0.82 6.51
C LEU A 116 -15.21 -0.02 5.71
N ARG A 117 -14.91 1.25 5.47
CA ARG A 117 -15.69 2.16 4.63
C ARG A 117 -14.93 2.47 3.35
N GLU A 118 -15.58 2.36 2.19
CA GLU A 118 -14.99 2.76 0.91
C GLU A 118 -14.74 4.27 0.85
N VAL A 119 -13.60 4.65 0.29
CA VAL A 119 -13.28 6.02 -0.09
C VAL A 119 -13.44 6.17 -1.60
N ALA A 120 -14.53 6.79 -2.04
CA ALA A 120 -14.84 6.98 -3.45
C ALA A 120 -13.85 7.93 -4.18
N ASN A 121 -13.27 8.91 -3.49
CA ASN A 121 -12.29 9.83 -4.05
C ASN A 121 -10.97 9.80 -3.26
N PRO A 122 -10.03 8.90 -3.60
CA PRO A 122 -8.73 8.84 -2.96
C PRO A 122 -7.91 10.13 -3.14
N SER A 123 -8.19 10.93 -4.17
CA SER A 123 -7.45 12.16 -4.43
C SER A 123 -7.79 13.26 -3.43
N GLU A 124 -9.04 13.35 -2.94
CA GLU A 124 -9.41 14.27 -1.84
C GLU A 124 -8.62 14.00 -0.56
N LEU A 125 -8.12 12.78 -0.42
CA LEU A 125 -7.44 12.25 0.75
C LEU A 125 -5.98 12.68 0.85
N PHE A 126 -5.26 12.68 -0.29
CA PHE A 126 -3.92 13.25 -0.42
C PHE A 126 -3.95 14.77 -0.58
N LEU A 127 -5.13 15.33 -0.87
CA LEU A 127 -5.40 16.77 -1.01
C LEU A 127 -6.15 17.34 0.20
N GLY A 128 -6.11 16.66 1.34
CA GLY A 128 -6.85 17.00 2.56
C GLY A 128 -6.72 18.47 2.94
N GLU A 129 -7.87 19.11 3.19
CA GLU A 129 -8.09 20.53 3.43
C GLU A 129 -7.32 21.47 2.49
N ARG A 130 -7.76 21.53 1.24
CA ARG A 130 -7.61 22.74 0.43
C ARG A 130 -8.20 23.94 1.18
N HIS A 131 -7.35 24.65 1.93
CA HIS A 131 -7.22 26.06 1.61
C HIS A 131 -6.61 26.09 0.21
N ALA A 132 -7.46 26.24 -0.81
CA ALA A 132 -7.15 26.06 -2.24
C ALA A 132 -6.01 26.96 -2.81
N LYS A 133 -5.24 27.64 -1.95
CA LYS A 133 -4.11 28.51 -2.23
C LYS A 133 -3.14 28.60 -1.03
N ALA A 134 -2.86 27.52 -0.30
CA ALA A 134 -1.80 27.58 0.71
C ALA A 134 -0.44 27.75 -0.01
N PRO A 135 0.22 28.93 0.11
CA PRO A 135 1.52 29.12 -0.52
C PRO A 135 2.53 28.14 0.10
N GLY A 136 3.36 27.55 -0.74
CA GLY A 136 4.42 26.63 -0.30
C GLY A 136 4.06 25.15 -0.33
N ALA A 137 2.84 24.75 -0.69
CA ALA A 137 2.49 23.34 -0.90
C ALA A 137 2.52 22.95 -2.39
N ALA A 138 3.06 21.78 -2.71
CA ALA A 138 3.05 21.20 -4.06
C ALA A 138 2.89 19.67 -4.00
N VAL A 139 2.15 19.08 -4.94
CA VAL A 139 2.01 17.62 -5.04
C VAL A 139 3.11 17.05 -5.92
N PHE A 140 3.83 16.07 -5.39
CA PHE A 140 4.85 15.29 -6.07
C PHE A 140 4.37 13.87 -6.31
N ALA A 141 4.45 13.40 -7.55
CA ALA A 141 4.22 12.00 -7.89
C ALA A 141 5.56 11.24 -7.86
N GLY A 142 5.82 10.54 -6.76
CA GLY A 142 7.02 9.74 -6.55
C GLY A 142 6.83 8.27 -6.91
N MET A 143 7.93 7.54 -7.04
CA MET A 143 7.94 6.08 -7.22
C MET A 143 8.62 5.42 -6.02
N GLU A 144 7.90 4.56 -5.32
CA GLU A 144 8.47 3.64 -4.32
C GLU A 144 8.66 2.27 -4.95
N GLY A 145 9.88 1.98 -5.42
CA GLY A 145 10.15 0.83 -6.27
C GLY A 145 9.40 0.95 -7.61
N THR A 146 8.41 0.08 -7.84
CA THR A 146 7.54 0.12 -9.02
C THR A 146 6.19 0.80 -8.78
N ARG A 147 5.95 1.32 -7.56
CA ARG A 147 4.63 1.81 -7.15
C ARG A 147 4.58 3.35 -7.19
N PRO A 148 3.63 3.97 -7.91
CA PRO A 148 3.43 5.41 -7.86
C PRO A 148 2.75 5.82 -6.55
N VAL A 149 3.27 6.87 -5.91
CA VAL A 149 2.74 7.45 -4.66
C VAL A 149 2.64 8.96 -4.83
N LEU A 150 1.50 9.54 -4.44
CA LEU A 150 1.33 10.99 -4.38
C LEU A 150 1.70 11.49 -2.99
N VAL A 151 2.63 12.44 -2.94
CA VAL A 151 3.18 12.99 -1.70
C VAL A 151 3.15 14.51 -1.78
N GLU A 152 2.82 15.18 -0.68
CA GLU A 152 2.87 16.64 -0.62
C GLU A 152 4.27 17.10 -0.18
N ILE A 153 4.84 18.03 -0.95
CA ILE A 153 6.03 18.79 -0.60
C ILE A 153 5.59 20.14 -0.06
N GLN A 154 6.06 20.45 1.14
CA GLN A 154 5.76 21.69 1.84
C GLN A 154 7.05 22.51 1.99
N ALA A 155 7.01 23.78 1.62
CA ALA A 155 8.12 24.71 1.71
C ALA A 155 7.68 25.98 2.45
N LEU A 156 8.47 26.39 3.43
CA LEU A 156 8.33 27.65 4.13
C LEU A 156 9.58 28.49 3.90
N VAL A 157 9.39 29.68 3.35
CA VAL A 157 10.45 30.67 3.14
C VAL A 157 10.12 31.89 3.98
N ALA A 158 11.03 32.28 4.88
CA ALA A 158 10.81 33.40 5.79
C ALA A 158 12.07 34.26 5.90
N PRO A 159 11.97 35.59 6.12
CA PRO A 159 13.13 36.43 6.36
C PRO A 159 13.94 35.92 7.55
N SER A 160 15.26 35.81 7.38
CA SER A 160 16.16 35.36 8.45
C SER A 160 16.71 36.56 9.21
N SER A 161 16.79 36.44 10.54
CA SER A 161 17.53 37.37 11.39
C SER A 161 18.98 36.91 11.64
N LEU A 162 19.40 35.79 11.04
CA LEU A 162 20.71 35.17 11.25
C LEU A 162 21.73 35.68 10.22
N GLY A 163 23.01 35.70 10.59
CA GLY A 163 24.10 36.01 9.67
C GLY A 163 24.26 34.98 8.54
N THR A 164 23.89 33.73 8.81
CA THR A 164 23.77 32.67 7.81
C THR A 164 22.36 32.08 7.89
N PRO A 165 21.50 32.29 6.89
CA PRO A 165 20.15 31.76 6.91
C PRO A 165 20.11 30.24 6.97
N ARG A 166 19.11 29.73 7.68
CA ARG A 166 18.91 28.31 7.91
C ARG A 166 18.29 27.66 6.67
N ARG A 167 18.82 26.50 6.29
CA ARG A 167 18.24 25.63 5.27
C ARG A 167 18.03 24.26 5.90
N ALA A 168 16.77 23.86 6.07
CA ALA A 168 16.42 22.63 6.76
C ALA A 168 15.46 21.79 5.91
N VAL A 169 15.69 20.48 5.91
CA VAL A 169 14.87 19.50 5.20
C VAL A 169 14.41 18.40 6.15
N VAL A 170 13.20 17.90 5.93
CA VAL A 170 12.67 16.68 6.55
C VAL A 170 12.14 15.81 5.42
N GLY A 171 12.65 14.58 5.32
CA GLY A 171 12.22 13.64 4.27
C GLY A 171 12.85 13.86 2.89
N TRP A 172 13.83 14.77 2.76
CA TRP A 172 14.55 15.00 1.49
C TRP A 172 16.06 15.23 1.70
N ASP A 173 16.79 15.44 0.61
CA ASP A 173 18.23 15.70 0.60
C ASP A 173 18.54 17.21 0.62
N GLY A 174 19.41 17.61 1.54
CA GLY A 174 19.81 19.02 1.71
C GLY A 174 20.70 19.55 0.58
N ALA A 175 21.49 18.69 -0.07
CA ALA A 175 22.31 19.09 -1.20
C ALA A 175 21.44 19.40 -2.44
N ARG A 176 20.43 18.56 -2.71
CA ARG A 176 19.41 18.85 -3.74
C ARG A 176 18.63 20.13 -3.46
N LEU A 177 18.20 20.37 -2.22
CA LEU A 177 17.57 21.65 -1.89
C LEU A 177 18.50 22.83 -2.24
N SER A 178 19.78 22.75 -1.85
CA SER A 178 20.75 23.81 -2.13
C SER A 178 20.94 24.05 -3.63
N MET A 179 20.96 22.98 -4.44
CA MET A 179 21.03 23.07 -5.89
C MET A 179 19.77 23.73 -6.48
N ILE A 180 18.58 23.33 -6.05
CA ILE A 180 17.32 23.91 -6.52
C ILE A 180 17.26 25.40 -6.20
N LEU A 181 17.64 25.81 -4.98
CA LEU A 181 17.69 27.22 -4.60
C LEU A 181 18.67 28.01 -5.48
N ALA A 182 19.84 27.46 -5.78
CA ALA A 182 20.81 28.10 -6.67
C ALA A 182 20.28 28.27 -8.10
N VAL A 183 19.57 27.27 -8.63
CA VAL A 183 18.94 27.34 -9.96
C VAL A 183 17.84 28.41 -9.98
N LEU A 184 16.98 28.45 -8.96
CA LEU A 184 15.93 29.47 -8.84
C LEU A 184 16.50 30.89 -8.72
N GLU A 185 17.61 31.07 -8.02
CA GLU A 185 18.27 32.37 -7.88
C GLU A 185 18.95 32.81 -9.18
N ALA A 186 19.65 31.90 -9.87
CA ALA A 186 20.35 32.20 -11.11
C ALA A 186 19.42 32.40 -12.31
N HIS A 187 18.31 31.65 -12.39
CA HIS A 187 17.47 31.61 -13.58
C HIS A 187 16.07 32.19 -13.38
N CYS A 188 15.55 32.23 -12.16
CA CYS A 188 14.21 32.75 -11.87
C CYS A 188 14.24 34.09 -11.11
N GLY A 189 15.43 34.60 -10.76
CA GLY A 189 15.59 35.92 -10.13
C GLY A 189 15.10 35.99 -8.68
N VAL A 190 14.90 34.86 -8.00
CA VAL A 190 14.42 34.80 -6.61
C VAL A 190 15.59 34.80 -5.64
N ARG A 191 15.65 35.76 -4.72
CA ARG A 191 16.78 35.93 -3.79
C ARG A 191 16.52 35.22 -2.45
N PHE A 192 17.30 34.17 -2.19
CA PHE A 192 17.20 33.39 -0.94
C PHE A 192 18.30 33.70 0.08
N GLY A 193 19.30 34.52 -0.29
CA GLY A 193 20.47 34.80 0.56
C GLY A 193 20.18 35.41 1.94
N THR A 194 18.98 35.92 2.19
CA THR A 194 18.54 36.49 3.47
C THR A 194 17.30 35.78 4.04
N HIS A 195 16.95 34.61 3.53
CA HIS A 195 15.74 33.89 3.92
C HIS A 195 16.09 32.51 4.47
N ASP A 196 15.45 32.17 5.58
CA ASP A 196 15.41 30.79 6.04
C ASP A 196 14.49 29.98 5.11
N VAL A 197 14.91 28.77 4.77
CA VAL A 197 14.16 27.85 3.92
C VAL A 197 13.99 26.52 4.64
N TYR A 198 12.74 26.15 4.87
CA TYR A 198 12.37 24.87 5.43
C TYR A 198 11.60 24.08 4.39
N LEU A 199 11.93 22.80 4.25
CA LEU A 199 11.20 21.90 3.38
C LEU A 199 10.84 20.62 4.11
N ASN A 200 9.59 20.22 3.99
CA ASN A 200 9.05 19.00 4.57
C ASN A 200 8.39 18.15 3.49
N VAL A 201 8.63 16.84 3.55
CA VAL A 201 7.84 15.84 2.82
C VAL A 201 6.73 15.37 3.77
N ALA A 202 5.49 15.69 3.45
CA ALA A 202 4.34 15.30 4.26
C ALA A 202 4.21 13.77 4.30
N GLY A 203 3.65 13.24 5.39
CA GLY A 203 3.50 11.80 5.59
C GLY A 203 4.76 11.07 6.06
N GLY A 204 5.89 11.77 6.27
CA GLY A 204 7.12 11.16 6.82
C GLY A 204 7.92 10.34 5.81
N TYR A 205 7.54 10.38 4.54
CA TYR A 205 8.27 9.72 3.45
C TYR A 205 9.68 10.31 3.28
N ARG A 206 10.62 9.46 2.86
CA ARG A 206 11.93 9.90 2.36
C ARG A 206 11.97 9.80 0.85
N ILE A 207 12.16 10.93 0.19
CA ILE A 207 12.35 11.02 -1.24
C ILE A 207 13.86 11.15 -1.50
N SER A 208 14.40 10.26 -2.34
CA SER A 208 15.83 10.24 -2.71
C SER A 208 16.05 10.65 -4.15
#